data_AF-A0A2V9APC9-F1
#
_entry.id   AF-A0A2V9APC9-F1
#
_cell.length_a   1.000
_cell.length_b   1.000
_cell.length_c   1.000
_cell.angle_alpha   90.00
_cell.angle_beta   90.00
_cell.angle_gamma   90.00
#
_symmetry.space_group_name_H-M   'P 1'
#
loop_
_entity.id
_entity.type
_entity.pdbx_description
1 polymer ?
#
loop_
_entity_poly.entity_id
_entity_poly.type
_entity_poly.pdbx_seq_one_letter_code
_entity_poly.pdbx_strand_id
1 'polypeptide(L)'
;MRPTFFYSDVLRQHLLRSKMATLEELKRALGTSVDLTVFRKLKQLDSLTSYSHRARYYTLRQIARFDADGLWSHEGVWFSRHGTLLTTAEAWVQHSPQGYFAEELAECLHVEVQDALYHLVEQRRIARQLVSNLYLYTSSDPVRRRRQLLARRGIQTVPTLVDTSRLEISPDELKAAILLFYSLLDEQQRRLYAGLESFKLGHGGDRQLAEFLNLDTHTVARGRQQLLDQDVAFARVRKLGGGRQRTEKKTSQ
;
A
#
# COMPACT_ATOMS: atom_id res chain seq x y z
N MET A 1 -26.85 52.53 5.63
CA MET A 1 -26.21 51.37 6.30
C MET A 1 -24.70 51.47 6.08
N ARG A 2 -23.89 51.50 7.15
CA ARG A 2 -22.42 51.43 7.02
C ARG A 2 -22.02 49.98 6.67
N PRO A 3 -21.06 49.74 5.75
CA PRO A 3 -20.58 48.39 5.49
C PRO A 3 -19.89 47.85 6.75
N THR A 4 -20.34 46.71 7.27
CA THR A 4 -19.62 45.98 8.32
C THR A 4 -18.39 45.33 7.69
N PHE A 5 -17.21 45.87 7.99
CA PHE A 5 -15.95 45.31 7.54
C PHE A 5 -15.52 44.19 8.49
N PHE A 6 -15.51 42.95 7.98
CA PHE A 6 -15.01 41.78 8.70
C PHE A 6 -13.55 41.50 8.31
N TYR A 7 -12.61 41.67 9.25
CA TYR A 7 -11.19 41.44 9.01
C TYR A 7 -10.82 39.99 9.32
N SER A 8 -10.10 39.33 8.40
CA SER A 8 -9.59 37.97 8.59
C SER A 8 -8.57 37.89 9.74
N ASP A 9 -7.87 38.99 10.02
CA ASP A 9 -6.89 39.06 11.09
C ASP A 9 -7.47 38.80 12.48
N VAL A 10 -8.76 39.11 12.70
CA VAL A 10 -9.44 38.82 13.97
C VAL A 10 -9.49 37.31 14.22
N LEU A 11 -9.86 36.53 13.20
CA LEU A 11 -9.87 35.07 13.30
C LEU A 11 -8.45 34.51 13.44
N ARG A 12 -7.47 35.09 12.73
CA ARG A 12 -6.07 34.70 12.82
C ARG A 12 -5.53 34.89 14.24
N GLN A 13 -5.74 36.06 14.84
CA GLN A 13 -5.31 36.35 16.22
C GLN A 13 -6.01 35.46 17.25
N HIS A 14 -7.30 35.19 17.06
CA HIS A 14 -8.05 34.29 17.92
C HIS A 14 -7.45 32.87 17.88
N LEU A 15 -7.29 32.30 16.68
CA LEU A 15 -6.72 30.96 16.50
C LEU A 15 -5.24 30.87 16.94
N LEU A 16 -4.46 31.94 16.82
CA LEU A 16 -3.10 31.99 17.36
C LEU A 16 -3.05 31.88 18.89
N ARG A 17 -4.07 32.40 19.58
CA ARG A 17 -4.17 32.35 21.05
C ARG A 17 -4.76 31.03 21.54
N SER A 18 -5.87 30.59 20.95
CA SER A 18 -6.59 29.40 21.39
C SER A 18 -6.10 28.09 20.75
N LYS A 19 -5.26 28.18 19.70
CA LYS A 19 -4.77 27.08 18.83
C LYS A 19 -5.85 26.38 18.01
N MET A 20 -7.06 26.23 18.54
CA MET A 20 -8.24 25.77 17.81
C MET A 20 -9.50 26.51 18.27
N ALA A 21 -10.53 26.53 17.44
CA ALA A 21 -11.83 27.11 17.79
C ALA A 21 -12.96 26.39 17.03
N THR A 22 -14.15 26.42 17.61
CA THR A 22 -15.41 26.00 16.98
C THR A 22 -15.99 27.12 16.11
N LEU A 23 -16.91 26.77 15.21
CA LEU A 23 -17.60 27.76 14.38
C LEU A 23 -18.29 28.86 15.21
N GLU A 24 -18.91 28.49 16.34
CA GLU A 24 -19.60 29.44 17.23
C GLU A 24 -18.65 30.42 17.93
N GLU A 25 -17.42 29.99 18.24
CA GLU A 25 -16.39 30.89 18.80
C GLU A 25 -15.85 31.85 17.73
N LEU A 26 -15.66 31.36 16.50
CA LEU A 26 -15.24 32.20 15.38
C LEU A 26 -16.31 33.23 15.00
N LYS A 27 -17.59 32.85 15.05
CA LYS A 27 -18.73 33.78 14.89
C LYS A 27 -18.71 34.90 15.94
N ARG A 28 -18.54 34.53 17.22
CA ARG A 28 -18.41 35.48 18.33
C ARG A 28 -17.21 36.40 18.17
N ALA A 29 -16.05 35.86 17.78
CA ALA A 29 -14.84 36.63 17.53
C ALA A 29 -15.02 37.63 16.38
N LEU A 30 -15.70 37.24 15.30
CA LEU A 30 -15.93 38.07 14.13
C LEU A 30 -17.12 39.05 14.29
N GLY A 31 -17.96 38.85 15.30
CA GLY A 31 -19.18 39.63 15.52
C GLY A 31 -20.26 39.37 14.45
N THR A 32 -20.34 38.13 13.93
CA THR A 32 -21.33 37.74 12.91
C THR A 32 -22.10 36.51 13.36
N SER A 33 -23.37 36.43 12.98
CA SER A 33 -24.18 35.20 13.09
C SER A 33 -24.12 34.33 11.83
N VAL A 34 -23.46 34.80 10.76
CA VAL A 34 -23.52 34.19 9.42
C VAL A 34 -22.30 33.30 9.16
N ASP A 35 -22.54 31.99 9.04
CA ASP A 35 -21.54 30.94 8.79
C ASP A 35 -20.69 31.23 7.54
N LEU A 36 -21.35 31.61 6.45
CA LEU A 36 -20.72 31.92 5.16
C LEU A 36 -19.65 33.01 5.27
N THR A 37 -19.86 34.00 6.15
CA THR A 37 -18.90 35.07 6.39
C THR A 37 -17.63 34.53 7.06
N VAL A 38 -17.79 33.64 8.05
CA VAL A 38 -16.67 32.99 8.73
C VAL A 38 -15.91 32.09 7.76
N PHE A 39 -16.59 31.23 6.99
CA PHE A 39 -15.94 30.34 6.02
C PHE A 39 -15.15 31.09 4.96
N ARG A 40 -15.70 32.19 4.44
CA ARG A 40 -14.99 33.03 3.46
C ARG A 40 -13.69 33.60 4.04
N LYS A 41 -13.69 33.96 5.32
CA LYS A 41 -12.50 34.50 6.01
C LYS A 41 -11.51 33.40 6.37
N LEU A 42 -11.97 32.24 6.81
CA LEU A 42 -11.12 31.06 7.05
C LEU A 42 -10.39 30.61 5.79
N LYS A 43 -11.06 30.63 4.63
CA LYS A 43 -10.44 30.29 3.33
C LYS A 43 -9.26 31.21 2.97
N GLN A 44 -9.21 32.44 3.51
CA GLN A 44 -8.09 33.37 3.31
C GLN A 44 -6.88 33.08 4.21
N LEU A 45 -7.03 32.22 5.22
CA LEU A 45 -6.06 32.02 6.30
C LEU A 45 -5.34 30.66 6.26
N ASP A 46 -5.51 29.87 5.19
CA ASP A 46 -5.01 28.49 5.09
C ASP A 46 -5.38 27.68 6.35
N SER A 47 -6.67 27.71 6.67
CA SER A 47 -7.22 27.02 7.83
C SER A 47 -7.41 25.53 7.57
N LEU A 48 -7.24 24.72 8.60
CA LEU A 48 -7.54 23.30 8.61
C LEU A 48 -8.80 23.02 9.43
N THR A 49 -9.47 21.93 9.10
CA THR A 49 -10.61 21.40 9.85
C THR A 49 -10.26 20.08 10.50
N SER A 50 -10.83 19.81 11.67
CA SER A 50 -10.62 18.56 12.38
C SER A 50 -11.25 17.40 11.60
N TYR A 51 -10.47 16.36 11.30
CA TYR A 51 -11.02 15.19 10.65
C TYR A 51 -11.73 14.26 11.64
N SER A 52 -11.36 14.27 12.94
CA SER A 52 -11.94 13.37 13.93
C SER A 52 -13.29 13.80 14.50
N HIS A 53 -13.57 15.10 14.52
CA HIS A 53 -14.78 15.66 15.12
C HIS A 53 -15.74 16.21 14.06
N ARG A 54 -15.90 15.51 12.92
CA ARG A 54 -16.83 15.90 11.84
C ARG A 54 -16.67 17.37 11.41
N ALA A 55 -15.42 17.82 11.24
CA ALA A 55 -15.09 19.22 10.89
C ALA A 55 -15.61 20.30 11.87
N ARG A 56 -15.81 19.94 13.15
CA ARG A 56 -16.27 20.87 14.20
C ARG A 56 -15.23 21.93 14.58
N TYR A 57 -13.95 21.56 14.59
CA TYR A 57 -12.87 22.44 15.02
C TYR A 57 -12.04 22.94 13.85
N TYR A 58 -11.58 24.18 13.98
CA TYR A 58 -10.79 24.90 12.99
C TYR A 58 -9.47 25.32 13.62
N THR A 59 -8.39 25.24 12.85
CA THR A 59 -7.05 25.71 13.24
C THR A 59 -6.35 26.34 12.04
N LEU A 60 -5.18 26.95 12.26
CA LEU A 60 -4.32 27.45 11.18
C LEU A 60 -3.22 26.44 10.88
N ARG A 61 -2.94 26.21 9.60
CA ARG A 61 -1.86 25.29 9.19
C ARG A 61 -0.51 25.64 9.82
N GLN A 62 -0.21 26.92 9.96
CA GLN A 62 1.05 27.41 10.57
C GLN A 62 1.21 27.04 12.06
N ILE A 63 0.14 26.70 12.77
CA ILE A 63 0.17 26.31 14.19
C ILE A 63 0.31 24.79 14.33
N ALA A 64 -0.26 24.04 13.38
CA ALA A 64 -0.27 22.59 13.38
C ALA A 64 1.15 22.03 13.18
N ARG A 65 1.72 21.46 14.24
CA ARG A 65 3.02 20.76 14.19
C ARG A 65 2.79 19.30 13.85
N PHE A 66 2.74 19.00 12.56
CA PHE A 66 2.54 17.64 12.09
C PHE A 66 3.71 16.73 12.44
N ASP A 67 3.39 15.49 12.83
CA ASP A 67 4.35 14.40 12.99
C ASP A 67 4.82 13.84 11.62
N ALA A 68 5.61 12.77 11.66
CA ALA A 68 6.11 12.10 10.46
C ALA A 68 4.98 11.60 9.54
N ASP A 69 3.87 11.17 10.14
CA ASP A 69 2.70 10.64 9.45
C ASP A 69 1.76 11.75 8.94
N GLY A 70 2.05 13.01 9.28
CA GLY A 70 1.31 14.17 8.83
C GLY A 70 0.06 14.46 9.67
N LEU A 71 0.00 13.93 10.89
CA LEU A 71 -1.07 14.16 11.85
C LEU A 71 -0.64 15.14 12.94
N TRP A 72 -1.61 15.87 13.46
CA TRP A 72 -1.41 16.76 14.61
C TRP A 72 -2.64 16.67 15.50
N SER A 73 -2.42 16.52 16.81
CA SER A 73 -3.49 16.52 17.79
C SER A 73 -3.38 17.69 18.77
N HIS A 74 -4.54 18.19 19.20
CA HIS A 74 -4.66 19.17 20.27
C HIS A 74 -5.92 18.87 21.07
N GLU A 75 -5.78 18.63 22.39
CA GLU A 75 -6.90 18.32 23.30
C GLU A 75 -7.81 17.18 22.79
N GLY A 76 -7.22 16.12 22.22
CA GLY A 76 -7.95 14.98 21.68
C GLY A 76 -8.60 15.22 20.31
N VAL A 77 -8.50 16.43 19.74
CA VAL A 77 -8.95 16.74 18.39
C VAL A 77 -7.80 16.52 17.40
N TRP A 78 -8.08 15.83 16.30
CA TRP A 78 -7.08 15.45 15.31
C TRP A 78 -7.25 16.21 14.00
N PHE A 79 -6.12 16.62 13.45
CA PHE A 79 -5.96 17.34 12.20
C PHE A 79 -4.93 16.62 11.32
N SER A 80 -5.12 16.72 10.02
CA SER A 80 -4.24 16.11 9.03
C SER A 80 -3.73 17.16 8.08
N ARG A 81 -2.47 17.02 7.63
CA ARG A 81 -1.91 17.87 6.57
C ARG A 81 -2.71 17.78 5.27
N HIS A 82 -3.39 16.64 5.07
CA HIS A 82 -4.25 16.34 3.92
C HIS A 82 -5.67 16.89 4.07
N GLY A 83 -6.02 17.48 5.22
CA GLY A 83 -7.31 18.10 5.48
C GLY A 83 -8.34 17.12 6.03
N THR A 84 -9.17 16.52 5.17
CA THR A 84 -10.32 15.70 5.60
C THR A 84 -9.92 14.26 5.91
N LEU A 85 -10.81 13.53 6.60
CA LEU A 85 -10.61 12.10 6.85
C LEU A 85 -10.46 11.32 5.54
N LEU A 86 -11.28 11.66 4.54
CA LEU A 86 -11.33 10.95 3.27
C LEU A 86 -10.03 11.12 2.47
N THR A 87 -9.48 12.33 2.38
CA THR A 87 -8.17 12.56 1.72
C THR A 87 -7.00 12.00 2.53
N THR A 88 -7.11 12.00 3.86
CA THR A 88 -6.10 11.42 4.74
C THR A 88 -6.04 9.91 4.59
N ALA A 89 -7.17 9.21 4.70
CA ALA A 89 -7.26 7.77 4.54
C ALA A 89 -6.77 7.31 3.16
N GLU A 90 -7.12 8.04 2.09
CA GLU A 90 -6.59 7.77 0.75
C GLU A 90 -5.06 7.90 0.71
N ALA A 91 -4.51 9.00 1.23
CA ALA A 91 -3.07 9.23 1.23
C ALA A 91 -2.34 8.12 1.98
N TRP A 92 -2.84 7.70 3.14
CA TRP A 92 -2.29 6.61 3.91
C TRP A 92 -2.29 5.28 3.14
N VAL A 93 -3.42 4.92 2.53
CA VAL A 93 -3.52 3.69 1.72
C VAL A 93 -2.61 3.73 0.49
N GLN A 94 -2.46 4.88 -0.17
CA GLN A 94 -1.63 5.01 -1.36
C GLN A 94 -0.11 4.98 -1.07
N HIS A 95 0.31 5.50 0.09
CA HIS A 95 1.72 5.54 0.49
C HIS A 95 2.15 4.32 1.30
N SER A 96 1.21 3.54 1.83
CA SER A 96 1.52 2.31 2.56
C SER A 96 2.25 1.30 1.69
N PRO A 97 3.35 0.69 2.16
CA PRO A 97 4.03 -0.39 1.43
C PRO A 97 3.22 -1.69 1.40
N GLN A 98 2.26 -1.88 2.31
CA GLN A 98 1.55 -3.16 2.54
C GLN A 98 0.01 -3.04 2.53
N GLY A 99 -0.51 -1.86 2.16
CA GLY A 99 -1.93 -1.53 2.35
C GLY A 99 -2.30 -1.47 3.83
N TYR A 100 -3.60 -1.35 4.11
CA TYR A 100 -4.12 -1.32 5.49
C TYR A 100 -5.38 -2.16 5.63
N PHE A 101 -5.52 -2.86 6.75
CA PHE A 101 -6.84 -3.29 7.21
C PHE A 101 -7.60 -2.09 7.80
N ALA A 102 -8.94 -2.17 7.86
CA ALA A 102 -9.76 -1.10 8.43
C ALA A 102 -9.38 -0.80 9.89
N GLU A 103 -9.14 -1.83 10.69
CA GLU A 103 -8.77 -1.71 12.10
C GLU A 103 -7.40 -1.04 12.28
N GLU A 104 -6.38 -1.50 11.55
CA GLU A 104 -5.05 -0.88 11.57
C GLU A 104 -5.11 0.62 11.22
N LEU A 105 -5.89 0.97 10.18
CA LEU A 105 -6.02 2.36 9.77
C LEU A 105 -6.80 3.18 10.80
N ALA A 106 -7.81 2.59 11.45
CA ALA A 106 -8.58 3.26 12.50
C ALA A 106 -7.72 3.56 13.73
N GLU A 107 -6.85 2.62 14.12
CA GLU A 107 -5.89 2.80 15.20
C GLU A 107 -4.91 3.93 14.89
N CYS A 108 -4.33 3.94 13.68
CA CYS A 108 -3.39 4.99 13.28
C CYS A 108 -4.05 6.37 13.14
N LEU A 109 -5.27 6.44 12.63
CA LEU A 109 -5.98 7.72 12.45
C LEU A 109 -6.75 8.16 13.70
N HIS A 110 -6.84 7.32 14.73
CA HIS A 110 -7.58 7.54 15.97
C HIS A 110 -9.08 7.81 15.77
N VAL A 111 -9.68 7.28 14.68
CA VAL A 111 -11.09 7.47 14.32
C VAL A 111 -11.64 6.27 13.57
N GLU A 112 -12.96 6.11 13.56
CA GLU A 112 -13.62 5.16 12.66
C GLU A 112 -13.45 5.57 11.19
N VAL A 113 -13.10 4.61 10.34
CA VAL A 113 -12.71 4.84 8.93
C VAL A 113 -13.64 4.14 7.93
N GLN A 114 -14.60 3.36 8.41
CA GLN A 114 -15.44 2.46 7.61
C GLN A 114 -16.17 3.21 6.49
N ASP A 115 -16.87 4.31 6.83
CA ASP A 115 -17.59 5.13 5.86
C ASP A 115 -16.64 5.81 4.87
N ALA A 116 -15.51 6.32 5.35
CA ALA A 116 -14.51 6.96 4.49
C ALA A 116 -13.93 5.95 3.49
N LEU A 117 -13.59 4.75 3.94
CA LEU A 117 -13.09 3.66 3.10
C LEU A 117 -14.15 3.16 2.12
N TYR A 118 -15.41 3.05 2.55
CA TYR A 118 -16.53 2.71 1.67
C TYR A 118 -16.64 3.70 0.52
N HIS A 119 -16.68 5.00 0.81
CA HIS A 119 -16.76 6.04 -0.22
C HIS A 119 -15.53 6.05 -1.13
N LEU A 120 -14.32 5.83 -0.60
CA LEU A 120 -13.11 5.76 -1.43
C LEU A 120 -13.13 4.57 -2.40
N VAL A 121 -13.68 3.43 -1.98
CA VAL A 121 -13.85 2.26 -2.84
C VAL A 121 -14.92 2.50 -3.90
N GLU A 122 -16.06 3.08 -3.51
CA GLU A 122 -17.15 3.44 -4.43
C GLU A 122 -16.67 4.40 -5.52
N GLN A 123 -15.86 5.39 -5.15
CA GLN A 123 -15.22 6.35 -6.05
C GLN A 123 -14.03 5.77 -6.82
N ARG A 124 -13.68 4.49 -6.64
CA ARG A 124 -12.53 3.80 -7.27
C ARG A 124 -11.18 4.45 -7.00
N ARG A 125 -11.06 5.21 -5.92
CA ARG A 125 -9.83 5.90 -5.51
C ARG A 125 -8.85 4.95 -4.82
N ILE A 126 -9.40 3.95 -4.14
CA ILE A 126 -8.69 2.81 -3.57
C ILE A 126 -9.38 1.51 -4.01
N ALA A 127 -8.69 0.39 -3.83
CA ALA A 127 -9.26 -0.94 -4.03
C ALA A 127 -9.34 -1.70 -2.71
N ARG A 128 -10.32 -2.60 -2.61
CA ARG A 128 -10.45 -3.55 -1.49
C ARG A 128 -10.28 -4.97 -1.98
N GLN A 129 -9.65 -5.81 -1.17
CA GLN A 129 -9.53 -7.25 -1.42
C GLN A 129 -9.67 -8.02 -0.10
N LEU A 130 -10.33 -9.17 -0.15
CA LEU A 130 -10.41 -10.07 1.00
C LEU A 130 -9.07 -10.83 1.17
N VAL A 131 -8.46 -10.72 2.35
CA VAL A 131 -7.23 -11.40 2.73
C VAL A 131 -7.43 -11.95 4.15
N SER A 132 -7.32 -13.27 4.33
CA SER A 132 -7.50 -13.93 5.64
C SER A 132 -8.80 -13.53 6.34
N ASN A 133 -9.91 -13.47 5.58
CA ASN A 133 -11.24 -13.03 6.02
C ASN A 133 -11.37 -11.56 6.46
N LEU A 134 -10.34 -10.74 6.25
CA LEU A 134 -10.37 -9.30 6.50
C LEU A 134 -10.27 -8.51 5.19
N TYR A 135 -10.87 -7.32 5.14
CA TYR A 135 -10.75 -6.43 3.99
C TYR A 135 -9.45 -5.64 4.06
N LEU A 136 -8.53 -5.95 3.14
CA LEU A 136 -7.33 -5.17 2.91
C LEU A 136 -7.61 -4.08 1.87
N TYR A 137 -7.33 -2.84 2.25
CA TYR A 137 -7.42 -1.67 1.39
C TYR A 137 -6.06 -1.35 0.79
N THR A 138 -6.04 -1.16 -0.52
CA THR A 138 -4.84 -1.03 -1.36
C THR A 138 -5.02 0.07 -2.40
N SER A 139 -3.94 0.43 -3.08
CA SER A 139 -3.97 1.37 -4.20
C SER A 139 -4.95 0.96 -5.31
N SER A 140 -5.54 1.96 -5.97
CA SER A 140 -6.30 1.79 -7.21
C SER A 140 -5.41 1.44 -8.41
N ASP A 141 -4.13 1.81 -8.39
CA ASP A 141 -3.13 1.40 -9.38
C ASP A 141 -2.77 -0.09 -9.26
N PRO A 142 -2.98 -0.92 -10.31
CA PRO A 142 -2.65 -2.34 -10.30
C PRO A 142 -1.20 -2.67 -9.93
N VAL A 143 -0.23 -1.85 -10.34
CA VAL A 143 1.19 -2.11 -10.07
C VAL A 143 1.50 -1.93 -8.59
N ARG A 144 1.09 -0.80 -8.00
CA ARG A 144 1.21 -0.55 -6.56
C ARG A 144 0.41 -1.56 -5.74
N ARG A 145 -0.82 -1.88 -6.15
CA ARG A 145 -1.65 -2.90 -5.49
C ARG A 145 -0.93 -4.24 -5.38
N ARG A 146 -0.34 -4.72 -6.48
CA ARG A 146 0.38 -5.98 -6.48
C ARG A 146 1.57 -5.96 -5.52
N ARG A 147 2.32 -4.86 -5.49
CA ARG A 147 3.43 -4.67 -4.52
C ARG A 147 2.93 -4.71 -3.08
N GLN A 148 1.85 -4.00 -2.78
CA GLN A 148 1.24 -3.99 -1.44
C GLN A 148 0.77 -5.38 -0.99
N LEU A 149 0.11 -6.13 -1.87
CA LEU A 149 -0.33 -7.49 -1.58
C LEU A 149 0.84 -8.44 -1.34
N LEU A 150 1.92 -8.32 -2.11
CA LEU A 150 3.12 -9.14 -1.91
C LEU A 150 3.82 -8.80 -0.60
N ALA A 151 3.98 -7.51 -0.27
CA ALA A 151 4.55 -7.08 1.00
C ALA A 151 3.71 -7.58 2.19
N ARG A 152 2.38 -7.47 2.10
CA ARG A 152 1.47 -7.97 3.13
C ARG A 152 1.61 -9.49 3.35
N ARG A 153 1.74 -10.26 2.26
CA ARG A 153 1.99 -11.71 2.32
C ARG A 153 3.37 -12.06 2.84
N GLY A 154 4.38 -11.20 2.64
CA GLY A 154 5.73 -11.39 3.20
C GLY A 154 5.78 -11.16 4.71
N ILE A 155 4.90 -10.30 5.25
CA ILE A 155 4.74 -10.09 6.69
C ILE A 155 3.91 -11.20 7.34
N GLN A 156 2.94 -11.76 6.63
CA GLN A 156 2.28 -12.99 7.07
C GLN A 156 3.32 -14.11 7.06
N THR A 157 3.72 -14.55 8.25
CA THR A 157 4.63 -15.68 8.42
C THR A 157 4.03 -16.90 7.75
N VAL A 158 4.48 -17.21 6.53
CA VAL A 158 4.36 -18.57 6.01
C VAL A 158 5.16 -19.45 6.97
N PRO A 159 4.61 -20.55 7.50
CA PRO A 159 5.40 -21.54 8.20
C PRO A 159 6.53 -21.98 7.27
N THR A 160 7.71 -21.37 7.42
CA THR A 160 8.83 -21.57 6.50
C THR A 160 9.45 -22.95 6.71
N LEU A 161 9.21 -23.52 7.89
CA LEU A 161 9.45 -24.90 8.25
C LEU A 161 8.09 -25.60 8.32
N VAL A 162 7.76 -26.35 7.29
CA VAL A 162 6.73 -27.39 7.42
C VAL A 162 7.42 -28.54 8.14
N ASP A 163 6.91 -28.89 9.31
CA ASP A 163 7.31 -30.13 9.97
C ASP A 163 6.89 -31.28 9.04
N THR A 164 7.85 -31.82 8.29
CA THR A 164 7.60 -32.88 7.30
C THR A 164 7.09 -34.16 7.95
N SER A 165 7.24 -34.30 9.27
CA SER A 165 6.67 -35.42 10.04
C SER A 165 5.14 -35.34 10.21
N ARG A 166 4.53 -34.18 9.93
CA ARG A 166 3.08 -33.96 9.97
C ARG A 166 2.40 -34.11 8.60
N LEU A 167 3.14 -34.43 7.55
CA LEU A 167 2.55 -34.65 6.24
C LEU A 167 1.80 -35.99 6.23
N GLU A 168 0.51 -35.96 5.92
CA GLU A 168 -0.32 -37.17 5.73
C GLU A 168 0.00 -37.94 4.44
N ILE A 169 1.00 -37.49 3.67
CA ILE A 169 1.36 -37.99 2.34
C ILE A 169 2.71 -38.69 2.40
N SER A 170 2.85 -39.82 1.69
CA SER A 170 4.12 -40.55 1.60
C SER A 170 5.22 -39.71 0.92
N PRO A 171 6.50 -39.84 1.33
CA PRO A 171 7.61 -39.16 0.66
C PRO A 171 7.69 -39.42 -0.85
N ASP A 172 7.33 -40.61 -1.32
CA ASP A 172 7.39 -40.94 -2.74
C ASP A 172 6.22 -40.36 -3.53
N GLU A 173 5.03 -40.29 -2.93
CA GLU A 173 3.88 -39.59 -3.50
C GLU A 173 4.15 -38.09 -3.62
N LEU A 174 4.80 -37.50 -2.61
CA LEU A 174 5.22 -36.11 -2.65
C LEU A 174 6.26 -35.85 -3.76
N LYS A 175 7.28 -36.72 -3.90
CA LYS A 175 8.25 -36.63 -5.01
C LYS A 175 7.54 -36.70 -6.38
N ALA A 176 6.61 -37.63 -6.55
CA ALA A 176 5.86 -37.78 -7.80
C ALA A 176 5.01 -36.54 -8.10
N ALA A 177 4.34 -35.97 -7.09
CA ALA A 177 3.57 -34.73 -7.23
C ALA A 177 4.45 -33.54 -7.61
N ILE A 178 5.65 -33.43 -7.02
CA ILE A 178 6.63 -32.40 -7.35
C ILE A 178 7.07 -32.53 -8.81
N LEU A 179 7.44 -33.73 -9.27
CA LEU A 179 7.87 -33.96 -10.65
C LEU A 179 6.75 -33.69 -11.66
N LEU A 180 5.51 -34.09 -11.33
CA LEU A 180 4.34 -33.79 -12.15
C LEU A 180 4.11 -32.27 -12.27
N PHE A 181 4.10 -31.55 -11.14
CA PHE A 181 3.95 -30.10 -11.14
C PHE A 181 5.07 -29.41 -11.94
N TYR A 182 6.32 -29.82 -11.69
CA TYR A 182 7.49 -29.29 -12.37
C TYR A 182 7.42 -29.45 -13.90
N SER A 183 6.82 -30.54 -14.38
CA SER A 183 6.62 -30.77 -15.82
C SER A 183 5.70 -29.73 -16.47
N LEU A 184 4.76 -29.13 -15.72
CA LEU A 184 3.81 -28.13 -16.19
C LEU A 184 4.41 -26.72 -16.33
N LEU A 185 5.59 -26.49 -15.75
CA LEU A 185 6.22 -25.17 -15.67
C LEU A 185 6.98 -24.84 -16.97
N ASP A 186 7.03 -23.54 -17.30
CA ASP A 186 7.91 -23.01 -18.35
C ASP A 186 9.38 -22.93 -17.89
N GLU A 187 10.31 -22.65 -18.80
CA GLU A 187 11.75 -22.63 -18.52
C GLU A 187 12.15 -21.61 -17.44
N GLN A 188 11.47 -20.47 -17.38
CA GLN A 188 11.72 -19.47 -16.35
C GLN A 188 11.18 -19.95 -15.00
N GLN A 189 9.97 -20.49 -14.99
CA GLN A 189 9.30 -21.01 -13.81
C GLN A 189 10.04 -22.21 -13.22
N ARG A 190 10.51 -23.15 -14.04
CA ARG A 190 11.31 -24.32 -13.63
C ARG A 190 12.57 -23.91 -12.89
N ARG A 191 13.31 -22.97 -13.47
CA ARG A 191 14.53 -22.41 -12.87
C ARG A 191 14.26 -21.71 -11.54
N LEU A 192 13.21 -20.89 -11.47
CA LEU A 192 12.84 -20.21 -10.22
C LEU A 192 12.33 -21.19 -9.16
N TYR A 193 11.56 -22.21 -9.56
CA TYR A 193 11.08 -23.27 -8.67
C TYR A 193 12.25 -24.06 -8.06
N ALA A 194 13.19 -24.50 -8.89
CA ALA A 194 14.38 -25.21 -8.41
C ALA A 194 15.21 -24.33 -7.45
N GLY A 195 15.37 -23.04 -7.77
CA GLY A 195 16.00 -22.06 -6.89
C GLY A 195 15.27 -21.90 -5.55
N LEU A 196 13.94 -21.86 -5.56
CA LEU A 196 13.12 -21.74 -4.34
C LEU A 196 13.26 -22.98 -3.44
N GLU A 197 13.13 -24.18 -4.01
CA GLU A 197 13.23 -25.43 -3.24
C GLU A 197 14.65 -25.60 -2.64
N SER A 198 15.68 -25.06 -3.30
CA SER A 198 17.08 -25.18 -2.81
C SER A 198 17.32 -24.48 -1.48
N PHE A 199 16.52 -23.44 -1.14
CA PHE A 199 16.61 -22.77 0.15
C PHE A 199 16.30 -23.71 1.32
N LYS A 200 15.43 -24.71 1.10
CA LYS A 200 14.97 -25.62 2.16
C LYS A 200 16.01 -26.69 2.50
N LEU A 201 16.96 -26.96 1.61
CA LEU A 201 17.92 -28.06 1.73
C LEU A 201 19.28 -27.63 2.29
N GLY A 202 19.52 -26.34 2.52
CA GLY A 202 20.77 -25.84 3.08
C GLY A 202 22.00 -26.08 2.18
N HIS A 203 23.16 -26.34 2.79
CA HIS A 203 24.42 -26.54 2.05
C HIS A 203 24.33 -27.73 1.09
N GLY A 204 24.62 -27.50 -0.19
CA GLY A 204 24.53 -28.51 -1.24
C GLY A 204 23.13 -28.69 -1.85
N GLY A 205 22.13 -27.91 -1.40
CA GLY A 205 20.76 -27.96 -1.91
C GLY A 205 20.65 -27.78 -3.43
N ASP A 206 21.48 -26.92 -4.02
CA ASP A 206 21.50 -26.71 -5.48
C ASP A 206 21.87 -28.00 -6.23
N ARG A 207 22.84 -28.76 -5.71
CA ARG A 207 23.28 -30.02 -6.31
C ARG A 207 22.21 -31.10 -6.16
N GLN A 208 21.60 -31.20 -4.98
CA GLN A 208 20.55 -32.18 -4.71
C GLN A 208 19.31 -31.95 -5.60
N LEU A 209 18.87 -30.70 -5.78
CA LEU A 209 17.76 -30.41 -6.69
C LEU A 209 18.12 -30.51 -8.16
N ALA A 210 19.35 -30.17 -8.54
CA ALA A 210 19.83 -30.37 -9.90
C ALA A 210 19.73 -31.85 -10.30
N GLU A 211 20.16 -32.77 -9.42
CA GLU A 211 20.05 -34.21 -9.63
C GLU A 211 18.59 -34.67 -9.66
N PHE A 212 17.76 -34.22 -8.70
CA PHE A 212 16.36 -34.63 -8.61
C PHE A 212 15.49 -34.15 -9.78
N LEU A 213 15.69 -32.91 -10.26
CA LEU A 213 14.89 -32.29 -11.33
C LEU A 213 15.53 -32.42 -12.72
N ASN A 214 16.68 -33.11 -12.82
CA ASN A 214 17.48 -33.24 -14.03
C ASN A 214 17.82 -31.87 -14.67
N LEU A 215 18.41 -30.98 -13.86
CA LEU A 215 18.85 -29.63 -14.24
C LEU A 215 20.36 -29.47 -14.06
N ASP A 216 20.91 -28.45 -14.72
CA ASP A 216 22.27 -27.99 -14.42
C ASP A 216 22.31 -27.22 -13.09
N THR A 217 23.32 -27.50 -12.25
CA THR A 217 23.46 -26.87 -10.91
C THR A 217 23.57 -25.35 -10.98
N HIS A 218 24.20 -24.79 -12.01
CA HIS A 218 24.29 -23.34 -12.20
C HIS A 218 22.93 -22.72 -12.56
N THR A 219 22.04 -23.49 -13.21
CA THR A 219 20.66 -23.06 -13.46
C THR A 219 19.89 -22.88 -12.16
N VAL A 220 20.02 -23.84 -11.24
CA VAL A 220 19.40 -23.77 -9.90
C VAL A 220 19.94 -22.58 -9.10
N ALA A 221 21.27 -22.43 -9.04
CA ALA A 221 21.92 -21.32 -8.35
C ALA A 221 21.50 -19.95 -8.90
N ARG A 222 21.40 -19.83 -10.23
CA ARG A 222 20.90 -18.61 -10.89
C ARG A 222 19.46 -18.30 -10.51
N GLY A 223 18.58 -19.31 -10.47
CA GLY A 223 17.20 -19.15 -10.02
C GLY A 223 17.11 -18.66 -8.58
N ARG A 224 17.93 -19.24 -7.69
CA ARG A 224 18.03 -18.84 -6.28
C ARG A 224 18.46 -17.39 -6.14
N GLN A 225 19.50 -16.98 -6.86
CA GLN A 225 20.04 -15.62 -6.81
C GLN A 225 19.01 -14.58 -7.30
N GLN A 226 18.27 -14.88 -8.37
CA GLN A 226 17.19 -14.01 -8.85
C GLN A 226 16.06 -13.81 -7.83
N LEU A 227 15.76 -14.84 -7.03
CA LEU A 227 14.78 -14.73 -5.96
C LEU A 227 15.30 -13.87 -4.80
N LEU A 228 16.58 -13.99 -4.42
CA LEU A 228 17.22 -13.16 -3.39
C LEU A 228 17.28 -11.69 -3.82
N ASP A 229 17.70 -11.44 -5.06
CA ASP A 229 17.87 -10.09 -5.61
C ASP A 229 16.54 -9.44 -6.00
N GLN A 230 15.42 -10.17 -5.88
CA GLN A 230 14.08 -9.77 -6.30
C GLN A 230 13.99 -9.39 -7.79
N ASP A 231 14.94 -9.88 -8.60
CA ASP A 231 15.05 -9.63 -10.05
C ASP A 231 14.27 -10.69 -10.85
N VAL A 232 12.94 -10.62 -10.74
CA VAL A 232 12.02 -11.53 -11.45
C VAL A 232 11.16 -10.73 -12.43
N ALA A 233 11.29 -11.00 -13.73
CA ALA A 233 10.45 -10.37 -14.74
C ALA A 233 8.99 -10.85 -14.63
N PHE A 234 8.07 -9.92 -14.37
CA PHE A 234 6.65 -10.21 -14.10
C PHE A 234 5.71 -10.09 -15.33
N ALA A 235 6.22 -9.80 -16.53
CA ALA A 235 5.41 -9.66 -17.74
C ALA A 235 6.09 -10.19 -19.02
N ARG A 236 5.35 -11.05 -19.74
CA ARG A 236 5.54 -11.62 -21.10
C ARG A 236 6.78 -12.49 -21.38
N VAL A 237 6.49 -13.78 -21.56
CA VAL A 237 7.35 -14.88 -22.09
C VAL A 237 7.63 -14.76 -23.62
N ARG A 238 7.41 -13.61 -24.27
CA ARG A 238 7.91 -13.37 -25.64
C ARG A 238 8.38 -11.94 -25.84
N LYS A 239 9.69 -11.75 -26.00
CA LYS A 239 10.24 -10.68 -26.86
C LYS A 239 9.89 -11.05 -28.31
N LEU A 240 9.39 -10.09 -29.09
CA LEU A 240 9.35 -10.20 -30.54
C LEU A 240 10.80 -10.20 -31.05
N GLY A 241 11.20 -11.26 -31.75
CA GLY A 241 12.48 -11.33 -32.47
C GLY A 241 13.44 -12.38 -31.93
N GLY A 242 13.39 -13.57 -32.52
CA GLY A 242 14.39 -14.63 -32.33
C GLY A 242 14.31 -15.74 -33.37
N GLY A 243 13.60 -15.52 -34.49
CA GLY A 243 13.63 -16.43 -35.62
C GLY A 243 14.96 -16.31 -36.34
N ARG A 244 15.60 -17.45 -36.65
CA ARG A 244 16.78 -17.52 -37.53
C ARG A 244 16.51 -16.72 -38.80
N GLN A 245 17.40 -15.78 -39.15
CA GLN A 245 17.39 -15.22 -40.50
C GLN A 245 17.58 -16.36 -41.50
N ARG A 246 16.72 -16.44 -42.52
CA ARG A 246 16.91 -17.37 -43.63
C ARG A 246 18.21 -16.99 -44.33
N THR A 247 19.21 -17.86 -44.25
CA THR A 247 20.32 -17.87 -45.21
C THR A 247 19.75 -18.30 -46.56
N GLU A 248 19.43 -17.32 -47.40
CA GLU A 248 19.31 -17.55 -48.83
C GLU A 248 20.67 -18.06 -49.33
N LYS A 249 20.69 -19.26 -49.91
CA LYS A 249 21.87 -19.74 -50.64
C LYS A 249 22.02 -18.85 -51.86
N LYS A 250 23.14 -18.11 -51.95
CA LYS A 250 23.58 -17.49 -53.20
C LYS A 250 23.88 -18.60 -54.20
N THR A 251 23.01 -18.79 -55.18
CA THR A 251 23.40 -19.45 -56.43
C THR A 251 24.34 -18.48 -57.14
N SER A 252 25.61 -18.85 -57.22
CA SER A 252 26.60 -18.11 -58.00
C SER A 252 26.54 -18.64 -59.43
N GLN A 253 26.32 -17.72 -60.37
CA GLN A 253 26.53 -17.78 -61.83
C GLN A 253 25.90 -18.95 -62.60
#